data_AF-A0A1H8RZH7-F1
#
_entry.id   AF-A0A1H8RZH7-F1
#
_cell.length_a   1.000
_cell.length_b   1.000
_cell.length_c   1.000
_cell.angle_alpha   90.00
_cell.angle_beta   90.00
_cell.angle_gamma   90.00
#
_symmetry.space_group_name_H-M   'P 1'
#
loop_
_entity.id
_entity.type
_entity.pdbx_description
1 polymer ?
#
loop_
_entity_poly.entity_id
_entity_poly.type
_entity_poly.pdbx_seq_one_letter_code
_entity_poly.pdbx_strand_id
1 'polypeptide(L)'
;MKQRRYMFDLIAASYLADAALLQIYVFAETIPQIVVPAYIGCGFAIVVASIALSEVGFHDRFKDHYLVLPTTLLNLALVMGFSLWAPQVAFLFICSLFIIFSFVPLRATARQSVICWTAMTGMLMVLFISTDTPLAMPHGSLLERLATMLVLVLTVGRCMYIGMYSSALRESLYKRGLQLREAYQRIEEFAELDELTGSYNRRCIMRMLDDEIARADRSAAPLSLALIDLDWFKRINDSFGHPTGDEVLRTFAITIFANIRSFDRFGRYGGEEFLLLLPNTSRDEAHKMLDRLREIVEELDWTAFSPGMRVTLSAGVTAMAPNETAEAVLARADRALYAAKEDGRNKIATT
;
A
#
# COMPACT_ATOMS: atom_id res chain seq x y z
N MET A 1 -8.09 16.42 8.48
CA MET A 1 -8.56 17.47 9.40
C MET A 1 -9.78 17.06 10.25
N LYS A 2 -10.91 16.59 9.69
CA LYS A 2 -12.13 16.23 10.47
C LYS A 2 -11.90 15.20 11.61
N GLN A 3 -11.14 14.13 11.36
CA GLN A 3 -10.80 13.12 12.40
C GLN A 3 -9.81 13.61 13.48
N ARG A 4 -9.10 14.73 13.25
CA ARG A 4 -8.22 15.34 14.26
C ARG A 4 -9.04 16.15 15.26
N ARG A 5 -9.91 17.02 14.77
CA ARG A 5 -10.80 17.85 15.61
C ARG A 5 -11.71 16.99 16.49
N TYR A 6 -12.34 15.96 15.93
CA TYR A 6 -13.18 15.03 16.69
C TYR A 6 -12.49 14.42 17.93
N MET A 7 -11.18 14.20 17.86
CA MET A 7 -10.43 13.66 18.99
C MET A 7 -10.12 14.69 20.07
N PHE A 8 -9.79 15.92 19.68
CA PHE A 8 -9.63 16.99 20.65
C PHE A 8 -10.94 17.30 21.36
N ASP A 9 -12.07 17.19 20.65
CA ASP A 9 -13.41 17.31 21.23
C ASP A 9 -13.67 16.22 22.29
N LEU A 10 -13.26 14.96 22.03
CA LEU A 10 -13.36 13.86 23.00
C LEU A 10 -12.48 14.09 24.24
N ILE A 11 -11.26 14.62 24.07
CA ILE A 11 -10.36 14.95 25.19
C ILE A 11 -10.95 16.09 26.03
N ALA A 12 -11.45 17.16 25.39
CA ALA A 12 -12.14 18.25 26.07
C ALA A 12 -13.38 17.77 26.84
N ALA A 13 -14.17 16.88 26.24
CA ALA A 13 -15.32 16.26 26.89
C ALA A 13 -14.91 15.41 28.11
N SER A 14 -13.78 14.70 28.04
CA SER A 14 -13.22 13.97 29.19
C SER A 14 -12.90 14.91 30.35
N TYR A 15 -12.20 16.02 30.08
CA TYR A 15 -11.88 17.02 31.10
C TYR A 15 -13.12 17.66 31.73
N LEU A 16 -14.15 17.95 30.94
CA LEU A 16 -15.43 18.48 31.45
C LEU A 16 -16.12 17.49 32.39
N ALA A 17 -16.15 16.21 32.01
CA ALA A 17 -16.76 15.18 32.83
C ALA A 17 -15.96 14.93 34.12
N ASP A 18 -14.63 14.99 34.07
CA ASP A 18 -13.78 14.87 35.26
C ASP A 18 -13.95 16.07 36.20
N ALA A 19 -14.14 17.27 35.65
CA ALA A 19 -14.43 18.45 36.45
C ALA A 19 -15.82 18.44 37.08
N ALA A 20 -16.82 17.89 36.40
CA ALA A 20 -18.14 17.66 37.00
C ALA A 20 -18.06 16.71 38.20
N LEU A 21 -17.21 15.68 38.13
CA LEU A 21 -16.95 14.78 39.26
C LEU A 21 -16.21 15.50 40.40
N LEU A 22 -15.18 16.29 40.09
CA LEU A 22 -14.47 17.10 41.09
C LEU A 22 -15.38 18.11 41.79
N GLN A 23 -16.36 18.67 41.08
CA GLN A 23 -17.34 19.57 41.67
C GLN A 23 -18.20 18.89 42.76
N ILE A 24 -18.49 17.58 42.61
CA ILE A 24 -19.20 16.80 43.64
C ILE A 24 -18.34 16.68 44.91
N TYR A 25 -17.02 16.45 44.76
CA TYR A 25 -16.10 16.40 45.90
C TYR A 25 -15.90 17.77 46.57
N VAL A 26 -16.01 18.88 45.82
CA VAL A 26 -16.06 20.23 46.39
C VAL A 26 -17.33 20.42 47.23
N PHE A 27 -18.49 19.97 46.75
CA PHE A 27 -19.75 20.03 47.52
C PHE A 27 -19.73 19.14 48.77
N ALA A 28 -18.97 18.05 48.75
CA ALA A 28 -18.73 17.20 49.91
C ALA A 28 -17.67 17.76 50.88
N GLU A 29 -17.11 18.94 50.60
CA GLU A 29 -16.02 19.58 51.36
C GLU A 29 -14.72 18.75 51.42
N THR A 30 -14.56 17.76 50.53
CA THR A 30 -13.38 16.89 50.46
C THR A 30 -12.15 17.63 49.92
N ILE A 31 -12.34 18.60 49.02
CA ILE A 31 -11.27 19.37 48.36
C ILE A 31 -11.61 20.87 48.25
N PRO A 32 -10.59 21.76 48.17
CA PRO A 32 -10.81 23.19 47.99
C PRO A 32 -11.50 23.55 46.66
N GLN A 33 -12.33 24.60 46.67
CA GLN A 33 -13.04 25.10 45.47
C GLN A 33 -12.11 25.48 44.30
N ILE A 34 -10.86 25.87 44.59
CA ILE A 34 -9.88 26.31 43.57
C ILE A 34 -9.40 25.16 42.67
N VAL A 35 -9.53 23.90 43.09
CA VAL A 35 -8.99 22.74 42.36
C VAL A 35 -9.71 22.52 41.03
N VAL A 36 -11.04 22.67 41.00
CA VAL A 36 -11.88 22.47 39.79
C VAL A 36 -11.54 23.44 38.66
N PRO A 37 -11.58 24.79 38.85
CA PRO A 37 -11.25 25.73 37.78
C PRO A 37 -9.79 25.62 37.34
N ALA A 38 -8.86 25.30 38.25
CA ALA A 38 -7.47 25.06 37.89
C ALA A 38 -7.32 23.82 36.99
N TYR A 39 -8.01 22.73 37.30
CA TYR A 39 -7.96 21.48 36.52
C TYR A 39 -8.53 21.67 35.11
N ILE A 40 -9.72 22.27 34.99
CA ILE A 40 -10.32 22.59 33.69
C ILE A 40 -9.40 23.55 32.92
N GLY A 41 -8.94 24.63 33.56
CA GLY A 41 -8.12 25.65 32.91
C GLY A 41 -6.85 25.07 32.29
N CYS A 42 -6.12 24.25 33.05
CA CYS A 42 -4.93 23.58 32.55
C CYS A 42 -5.26 22.54 31.47
N GLY A 43 -6.30 21.72 31.64
CA GLY A 43 -6.70 20.72 30.64
C GLY A 43 -7.12 21.35 29.31
N PHE A 44 -7.93 22.42 29.35
CA PHE A 44 -8.33 23.16 28.15
C PHE A 44 -7.15 23.91 27.51
N ALA A 45 -6.23 24.46 28.30
CA ALA A 45 -5.02 25.08 27.77
C ALA A 45 -4.19 24.07 26.95
N ILE A 46 -4.07 22.83 27.42
CA ILE A 46 -3.44 21.74 26.66
C ILE A 46 -4.17 21.50 25.35
N VAL A 47 -5.50 21.32 25.38
CA VAL A 47 -6.30 21.05 24.18
C VAL A 47 -6.21 22.20 23.17
N VAL A 48 -6.36 23.44 23.62
CA VAL A 48 -6.29 24.64 22.76
C VAL A 48 -4.88 24.79 22.18
N ALA A 49 -3.83 24.59 22.97
CA ALA A 49 -2.46 24.63 22.48
C ALA A 49 -2.22 23.54 21.42
N SER A 50 -2.72 22.32 21.64
CA SER A 50 -2.62 21.23 20.66
C SER A 50 -3.38 21.52 19.37
N ILE A 51 -4.57 22.13 19.44
CA ILE A 51 -5.34 22.55 18.25
C ILE A 51 -4.58 23.66 17.51
N ALA A 52 -4.12 24.69 18.21
CA ALA A 52 -3.41 25.82 17.62
C ALA A 52 -2.11 25.37 16.92
N LEU A 53 -1.32 24.50 17.56
CA LEU A 53 -0.14 23.90 16.94
C LEU A 53 -0.52 23.11 15.68
N SER A 54 -1.67 22.42 15.70
CA SER A 54 -2.20 21.64 14.56
C SER A 54 -2.58 22.52 13.38
N GLU A 55 -3.18 23.69 13.62
CA GLU A 55 -3.61 24.61 12.56
C GLU A 55 -2.44 25.38 11.92
N VAL A 56 -1.38 25.64 12.67
CA VAL A 56 -0.16 26.31 12.17
C VAL A 56 0.73 25.37 11.32
N GLY A 57 0.38 24.08 11.20
CA GLY A 57 1.16 23.11 10.43
C GLY A 57 2.52 22.78 11.06
N PHE A 58 2.72 23.12 12.34
CA PHE A 58 3.96 22.82 13.07
C PHE A 58 4.26 21.31 13.11
N HIS A 59 3.21 20.49 13.02
CA HIS A 59 3.27 19.03 13.01
C HIS A 59 3.91 18.44 11.76
N ASP A 60 3.84 19.15 10.62
CA ASP A 60 4.38 18.66 9.34
C ASP A 60 5.92 18.60 9.36
N ARG A 61 6.54 19.29 10.32
CA ARG A 61 8.00 19.28 10.56
C ARG A 61 8.48 18.02 11.27
N PHE A 62 7.58 17.24 11.88
CA PHE A 62 7.92 16.06 12.66
C PHE A 62 7.35 14.77 12.05
N LYS A 63 8.07 13.66 12.20
CA LYS A 63 7.56 12.33 11.81
C LYS A 63 6.31 11.92 12.61
N ASP A 64 6.16 12.42 13.84
CA ASP A 64 4.93 12.29 14.63
C ASP A 64 3.98 13.44 14.32
N HIS A 65 3.15 13.19 13.32
CA HIS A 65 2.22 14.18 12.79
C HIS A 65 1.07 14.51 13.76
N TYR A 66 0.86 13.72 14.82
CA TYR A 66 -0.18 13.97 15.82
C TYR A 66 0.39 14.53 17.13
N LEU A 67 1.71 14.71 17.23
CA LEU A 67 2.41 15.10 18.48
C LEU A 67 1.89 14.30 19.68
N VAL A 68 1.72 12.99 19.48
CA VAL A 68 1.14 12.08 20.49
C VAL A 68 2.01 12.10 21.73
N LEU A 69 3.33 12.00 21.57
CA LEU A 69 4.28 11.93 22.67
C LEU A 69 4.25 13.19 23.58
N PRO A 70 4.49 14.42 23.09
CA PRO A 70 4.50 15.60 23.96
C PRO A 70 3.11 15.88 24.56
N THR A 71 2.03 15.65 23.82
CA THR A 71 0.66 15.83 24.34
C THR A 71 0.38 14.83 25.47
N THR A 72 0.76 13.56 25.30
CA THR A 72 0.58 12.52 26.33
C THR A 72 1.42 12.82 27.57
N LEU A 73 2.68 13.24 27.40
CA LEU A 73 3.54 13.60 28.54
C LEU A 73 3.00 14.80 29.32
N LEU A 74 2.44 15.80 28.62
CA LEU A 74 1.83 16.96 29.26
C LEU A 74 0.54 16.59 30.02
N ASN A 75 -0.30 15.72 29.45
CA ASN A 75 -1.48 15.17 30.13
C ASN A 75 -1.08 14.34 31.36
N LEU A 76 -0.03 13.52 31.24
CA LEU A 76 0.50 12.71 32.34
C LEU A 76 1.04 13.60 33.48
N ALA A 77 1.83 14.63 33.14
CA ALA A 77 2.34 15.59 34.11
C ALA A 77 1.22 16.36 34.82
N LEU A 78 0.17 16.74 34.09
CA LEU A 78 -1.02 17.38 34.68
C LEU A 78 -1.71 16.46 35.68
N VAL A 79 -2.04 15.23 35.29
CA VAL A 79 -2.69 14.24 36.17
C VAL A 79 -1.83 13.97 37.42
N MET A 80 -0.50 13.88 37.25
CA MET A 80 0.44 13.69 38.35
C MET A 80 0.46 14.90 39.30
N GLY A 81 0.54 16.12 38.76
CA GLY A 81 0.54 17.34 39.57
C GLY A 81 -0.73 17.51 40.41
N PHE A 82 -1.90 17.19 39.85
CA PHE A 82 -3.16 17.22 40.60
C PHE A 82 -3.29 16.09 41.63
N SER A 83 -2.68 14.92 41.36
CA SER A 83 -2.59 13.83 42.34
C SER A 83 -1.79 14.23 43.59
N LEU A 84 -0.74 15.05 43.41
CA LEU A 84 0.06 15.59 44.51
C LEU A 84 -0.62 16.77 45.23
N TRP A 85 -1.35 17.61 44.50
CA TRP A 85 -2.00 18.79 45.08
C TRP A 85 -3.29 18.46 45.85
N ALA A 86 -4.07 17.49 45.37
CA ALA A 86 -5.32 17.03 45.98
C ALA A 86 -5.32 15.51 46.22
N PRO A 87 -4.45 15.01 47.13
CA PRO A 87 -4.28 13.57 47.37
C PRO A 87 -5.55 12.88 47.89
N GLN A 88 -6.51 13.65 48.44
CA GLN A 88 -7.79 13.15 48.94
C GLN A 88 -8.65 12.53 47.84
N VAL A 89 -8.52 13.01 46.60
CA VAL A 89 -9.29 12.55 45.42
C VAL A 89 -8.38 11.92 44.37
N ALA A 90 -7.15 11.53 44.74
CA ALA A 90 -6.15 11.00 43.83
C ALA A 90 -6.63 9.78 43.02
N PHE A 91 -7.58 9.02 43.55
CA PHE A 91 -8.22 7.92 42.84
C PHE A 91 -8.78 8.34 41.45
N LEU A 92 -9.42 9.51 41.33
CA LEU A 92 -9.93 10.03 40.05
C LEU A 92 -8.81 10.26 39.03
N PHE A 93 -7.70 10.84 39.49
CA PHE A 93 -6.55 11.13 38.64
C PHE A 93 -5.83 9.84 38.21
N ILE A 94 -5.69 8.86 39.11
CA ILE A 94 -5.15 7.54 38.76
C ILE A 94 -6.06 6.84 37.74
N CYS A 95 -7.38 6.90 37.89
CA CYS A 95 -8.32 6.39 36.89
C CYS A 95 -8.15 7.06 35.51
N SER A 96 -7.82 8.35 35.49
CA SER A 96 -7.57 9.09 34.24
C SER A 96 -6.35 8.58 33.48
N LEU A 97 -5.37 7.96 34.15
CA LEU A 97 -4.23 7.31 33.49
C LEU A 97 -4.68 6.18 32.56
N PHE A 98 -5.68 5.39 32.95
CA PHE A 98 -6.20 4.31 32.09
C PHE A 98 -6.80 4.85 30.79
N ILE A 99 -7.43 6.02 30.83
CA ILE A 99 -8.01 6.67 29.64
C ILE A 99 -6.89 7.15 28.72
N ILE A 100 -5.89 7.84 29.28
CA ILE A 100 -4.71 8.32 28.53
C ILE A 100 -4.03 7.13 27.83
N PHE A 101 -3.79 6.03 28.54
CA PHE A 101 -3.11 4.86 27.99
C PHE A 101 -3.98 3.99 27.09
N SER A 102 -5.30 4.05 27.21
CA SER A 102 -6.19 3.46 26.20
C SER A 102 -6.10 4.21 24.87
N PHE A 103 -5.75 5.51 24.91
CA PHE A 103 -5.66 6.34 23.72
C PHE A 103 -4.31 6.27 23.01
N VAL A 104 -3.20 6.15 23.75
CA VAL A 104 -1.83 6.11 23.19
C VAL A 104 -1.67 5.09 22.05
N PRO A 105 -2.08 3.82 22.19
CA PRO A 105 -1.90 2.79 21.14
C PRO A 105 -2.64 3.07 19.82
N LEU A 106 -3.64 3.96 19.82
CA LEU A 106 -4.38 4.30 18.60
C LEU A 106 -3.55 5.11 17.61
N ARG A 107 -2.51 5.81 18.07
CA ARG A 107 -1.75 6.77 17.25
C ARG A 107 -0.25 6.77 17.49
N ALA A 108 0.20 6.21 18.61
CA ALA A 108 1.61 6.08 18.90
C ALA A 108 2.23 4.87 18.20
N THR A 109 3.47 5.03 17.76
CA THR A 109 4.33 3.90 17.40
C THR A 109 4.67 3.07 18.64
N ALA A 110 5.06 1.81 18.46
CA ALA A 110 5.47 0.94 19.57
C ALA A 110 6.56 1.59 20.46
N ARG A 111 7.54 2.26 19.84
CA ARG A 111 8.58 2.99 20.55
C ARG A 111 8.02 4.12 21.41
N GLN A 112 7.09 4.91 20.88
CA GLN A 112 6.45 6.00 21.63
C GLN A 112 5.59 5.49 22.78
N SER A 113 4.86 4.39 22.59
CA SER A 113 4.10 3.74 23.66
C SER A 113 5.00 3.29 24.81
N VAL A 114 6.18 2.72 24.50
CA VAL A 114 7.18 2.36 25.52
C VAL A 114 7.70 3.60 26.26
N ILE A 115 8.01 4.70 25.55
CA ILE A 115 8.46 5.95 26.19
C ILE A 115 7.38 6.53 27.11
N CYS A 116 6.12 6.57 26.67
CA CYS A 116 5.02 7.03 27.51
C CYS A 116 4.87 6.14 28.75
N TRP A 117 4.94 4.82 28.58
CA TRP A 117 4.84 3.86 29.67
C TRP A 117 5.98 4.01 30.68
N THR A 118 7.23 4.15 30.23
CA THR A 118 8.36 4.36 31.15
C THR A 118 8.24 5.68 31.91
N ALA A 119 7.79 6.75 31.24
CA ALA A 119 7.53 8.03 31.88
C ALA A 119 6.43 7.92 32.95
N MET A 120 5.32 7.25 32.65
CA MET A 120 4.25 7.00 33.63
C MET A 120 4.75 6.20 34.82
N THR A 121 5.47 5.11 34.59
CA THR A 121 6.04 4.28 35.66
C THR A 121 6.96 5.10 36.56
N GLY A 122 7.82 5.94 35.98
CA GLY A 122 8.68 6.85 36.75
C GLY A 122 7.89 7.86 37.58
N MET A 123 6.86 8.49 37.00
CA MET A 123 6.03 9.45 37.73
C MET A 123 5.21 8.78 38.84
N LEU A 124 4.68 7.58 38.61
CA LEU A 124 3.99 6.78 39.64
C LEU A 124 4.97 6.37 40.75
N MET A 125 6.18 5.95 40.42
CA MET A 125 7.21 5.64 41.41
C MET A 125 7.47 6.85 42.32
N VAL A 126 7.62 8.04 41.75
CA VAL A 126 7.75 9.27 42.53
C VAL A 126 6.52 9.45 43.42
N LEU A 127 5.31 9.42 42.85
CA LEU A 127 4.06 9.61 43.61
C LEU A 127 3.94 8.70 44.83
N PHE A 128 4.26 7.40 44.68
CA PHE A 128 4.11 6.40 45.74
C PHE A 128 5.26 6.39 46.75
N ILE A 129 6.48 6.78 46.35
CA ILE A 129 7.65 6.75 47.24
C ILE A 129 7.87 8.10 47.94
N SER A 130 7.61 9.23 47.26
CA SER A 130 7.93 10.56 47.78
C SER A 130 6.86 11.16 48.68
N THR A 131 5.69 10.53 48.78
CA THR A 131 4.51 11.14 49.41
C THR A 131 4.06 10.31 50.61
N ASP A 132 4.23 10.85 51.82
CA ASP A 132 3.75 10.22 53.05
C ASP A 132 2.23 10.35 53.24
N THR A 133 1.56 11.16 52.40
CA THR A 133 0.09 11.30 52.43
C THR A 133 -0.58 10.14 51.72
N PRO A 134 -1.57 9.46 52.33
CA PRO A 134 -2.28 8.39 51.67
C PRO A 134 -3.05 8.93 50.44
N LEU A 135 -2.80 8.34 49.28
CA LEU A 135 -3.61 8.53 48.07
C LEU A 135 -5.00 7.96 48.34
N ALA A 136 -5.94 8.82 48.70
CA ALA A 136 -7.20 8.36 49.27
C ALA A 136 -8.26 8.12 48.20
N MET A 137 -9.15 7.18 48.54
CA MET A 137 -10.44 6.99 47.89
C MET A 137 -11.50 7.58 48.82
N PRO A 138 -12.15 8.71 48.48
CA PRO A 138 -13.16 9.34 49.32
C PRO A 138 -14.32 8.36 49.63
N HIS A 139 -14.61 8.16 50.92
CA HIS A 139 -15.59 7.19 51.39
C HIS A 139 -16.31 7.60 52.69
N GLY A 140 -16.10 8.84 53.15
CA GLY A 140 -16.63 9.39 54.40
C GLY A 140 -18.12 9.72 54.33
N SER A 141 -18.62 10.18 53.19
CA SER A 141 -20.06 10.47 52.99
C SER A 141 -20.70 9.60 51.89
N LEU A 142 -22.04 9.50 51.88
CA LEU A 142 -22.77 8.85 50.79
C LEU A 142 -22.48 9.54 49.44
N LEU A 143 -22.37 10.88 49.45
CA LEU A 143 -22.08 11.67 48.26
C LEU A 143 -20.69 11.34 47.68
N GLU A 144 -19.67 11.21 48.55
CA GLU A 144 -18.33 10.79 48.15
C GLU A 144 -18.32 9.38 47.55
N ARG A 145 -19.03 8.42 48.17
CA ARG A 145 -19.12 7.05 47.66
C ARG A 145 -19.79 6.99 46.29
N LEU A 146 -20.86 7.76 46.09
CA LEU A 146 -21.55 7.86 44.81
C LEU A 146 -20.66 8.51 43.73
N ALA A 147 -19.94 9.58 44.07
CA ALA A 147 -18.98 10.21 43.17
C ALA A 147 -17.87 9.24 42.76
N THR A 148 -17.29 8.51 43.72
CA THR A 148 -16.22 7.54 43.49
C THR A 148 -16.71 6.34 42.67
N MET A 149 -17.94 5.87 42.90
CA MET A 149 -18.58 4.87 42.04
C MET A 149 -18.72 5.40 40.60
N LEU A 150 -19.15 6.66 40.43
CA LEU A 150 -19.32 7.27 39.12
C LEU A 150 -17.99 7.44 38.38
N VAL A 151 -16.90 7.79 39.08
CA VAL A 151 -15.53 7.81 38.53
C VAL A 151 -15.20 6.45 37.89
N LEU A 152 -15.43 5.35 38.61
CA LEU A 152 -15.12 4.01 38.11
C LEU A 152 -16.00 3.63 36.91
N VAL A 153 -17.32 3.86 37.00
CA VAL A 153 -18.27 3.56 35.93
C VAL A 153 -17.92 4.32 34.65
N LEU A 154 -17.62 5.63 34.76
CA LEU A 154 -17.25 6.45 33.62
C LEU A 154 -15.88 6.06 33.05
N THR A 155 -14.92 5.71 33.90
CA THR A 155 -13.59 5.26 33.44
C THR A 155 -13.70 3.97 32.64
N VAL A 156 -14.40 2.97 33.16
CA VAL A 156 -14.65 1.69 32.46
C VAL A 156 -15.42 1.92 31.15
N GLY A 157 -16.46 2.75 31.18
CA GLY A 157 -17.24 3.11 30.00
C GLY A 157 -16.40 3.79 28.91
N ARG A 158 -15.53 4.72 29.28
CA ARG A 158 -14.62 5.41 28.35
C ARG A 158 -13.57 4.45 27.76
N CYS A 159 -12.95 3.60 28.57
CA CYS A 159 -12.01 2.57 28.09
C CYS A 159 -12.69 1.62 27.08
N MET A 160 -13.91 1.19 27.37
CA MET A 160 -14.68 0.32 26.48
C MET A 160 -15.04 1.03 25.16
N TYR A 161 -15.49 2.27 25.23
CA TYR A 161 -15.78 3.10 24.05
C TYR A 161 -14.54 3.24 23.15
N ILE A 162 -13.38 3.55 23.72
CA ILE A 162 -12.11 3.66 22.99
C ILE A 162 -11.74 2.32 22.33
N GLY A 163 -11.92 1.20 23.06
CA GLY A 163 -11.70 -0.14 22.53
C GLY A 163 -12.61 -0.50 21.34
N MET A 164 -13.90 -0.20 21.44
CA MET A 164 -14.87 -0.41 20.35
C MET A 164 -14.54 0.45 19.13
N TYR A 165 -14.24 1.73 19.34
CA TYR A 165 -13.81 2.65 18.29
C TYR A 165 -12.53 2.15 17.59
N SER A 166 -11.56 1.65 18.38
CA SER A 166 -10.33 1.04 17.87
C SER A 166 -10.61 -0.15 16.95
N SER A 167 -11.52 -1.03 17.37
CA SER A 167 -11.90 -2.22 16.60
C SER A 167 -12.60 -1.85 15.29
N ALA A 168 -13.57 -0.94 15.35
CA ALA A 168 -14.30 -0.46 14.18
C ALA A 168 -13.38 0.23 13.16
N LEU A 169 -12.39 1.01 13.64
CA LEU A 169 -11.40 1.64 12.77
C LEU A 169 -10.52 0.60 12.08
N ARG A 170 -10.05 -0.43 12.79
CA ARG A 170 -9.26 -1.54 12.20
C ARG A 170 -10.05 -2.27 11.12
N GLU A 171 -11.31 -2.57 11.38
CA GLU A 171 -12.18 -3.24 10.40
C GLU A 171 -12.39 -2.38 9.14
N SER A 172 -12.64 -1.08 9.31
CA SER A 172 -12.77 -0.16 8.18
C SER A 172 -11.49 -0.05 7.36
N LEU A 173 -10.32 -0.03 8.00
CA LEU A 173 -9.04 0.00 7.30
C LEU A 173 -8.79 -1.29 6.54
N TYR A 174 -9.11 -2.44 7.14
CA TYR A 174 -9.01 -3.74 6.48
C TYR A 174 -9.89 -3.83 5.23
N LYS A 175 -11.17 -3.44 5.32
CA LYS A 175 -12.10 -3.42 4.18
C LYS A 175 -11.62 -2.50 3.04
N ARG A 176 -11.12 -1.31 3.37
CA ARG A 176 -10.54 -0.40 2.37
C ARG A 176 -9.30 -0.98 1.69
N GLY A 177 -8.46 -1.69 2.44
CA GLY A 177 -7.30 -2.39 1.89
C GLY A 177 -7.69 -3.46 0.87
N LEU A 178 -8.74 -4.24 1.16
CA LEU A 178 -9.28 -5.22 0.21
C LEU A 178 -9.84 -4.58 -1.05
N GLN A 179 -10.67 -3.54 -0.91
CA GLN A 179 -11.24 -2.81 -2.06
C GLN A 179 -10.16 -2.22 -2.97
N LEU A 180 -9.10 -1.68 -2.37
CA LEU A 180 -7.98 -1.14 -3.13
C LEU A 180 -7.27 -2.25 -3.92
N ARG A 181 -7.03 -3.40 -3.31
CA ARG A 181 -6.41 -4.55 -3.96
C ARG A 181 -7.26 -5.06 -5.14
N GLU A 182 -8.57 -5.20 -4.96
CA GLU A 182 -9.48 -5.60 -6.04
C GLU A 182 -9.48 -4.59 -7.20
N ALA A 183 -9.46 -3.28 -6.89
CA ALA A 183 -9.39 -2.25 -7.92
C ALA A 183 -8.06 -2.32 -8.70
N TYR A 184 -6.94 -2.55 -8.02
CA TYR A 184 -5.64 -2.76 -8.67
C TYR A 184 -5.64 -3.98 -9.59
N GLN A 185 -6.16 -5.12 -9.11
CA GLN A 185 -6.26 -6.32 -9.94
C GLN A 185 -7.10 -6.10 -11.20
N ARG A 186 -8.21 -5.37 -11.09
CA ARG A 186 -9.02 -5.01 -12.26
C ARG A 186 -8.26 -4.13 -13.25
N ILE A 187 -7.48 -3.17 -12.75
CA ILE A 187 -6.65 -2.31 -13.62
C ILE A 187 -5.60 -3.13 -14.35
N GLU A 188 -4.91 -4.05 -13.65
CA GLU A 188 -3.99 -5.00 -14.28
C GLU A 188 -4.71 -5.88 -15.32
N GLU A 189 -5.92 -6.35 -14.98
CA GLU A 189 -6.83 -7.03 -15.91
C GLU A 189 -7.34 -6.12 -17.04
N PHE A 190 -7.08 -4.82 -17.08
CA PHE A 190 -7.39 -3.97 -18.24
C PHE A 190 -6.14 -3.45 -18.93
N ALA A 191 -4.95 -3.75 -18.42
CA ALA A 191 -3.71 -3.47 -19.13
C ALA A 191 -3.70 -4.27 -20.44
N GLU A 192 -3.52 -3.57 -21.56
CA GLU A 192 -3.38 -4.17 -22.89
C GLU A 192 -1.93 -4.41 -23.29
N LEU A 193 -1.00 -3.73 -22.61
CA LEU A 193 0.43 -3.76 -22.89
C LEU A 193 1.18 -4.61 -21.87
N ASP A 194 2.31 -5.17 -22.30
CA ASP A 194 3.31 -5.80 -21.45
C ASP A 194 4.20 -4.71 -20.83
N GLU A 195 4.34 -4.71 -19.50
CA GLU A 195 5.03 -3.63 -18.76
C GLU A 195 6.51 -3.51 -19.10
N LEU A 196 7.17 -4.62 -19.47
CA LEU A 196 8.60 -4.63 -19.76
C LEU A 196 8.91 -4.13 -21.17
N THR A 197 8.13 -4.59 -22.15
CA THR A 197 8.44 -4.40 -23.57
C THR A 197 7.61 -3.30 -24.23
N GLY A 198 6.48 -2.90 -23.63
CA GLY A 198 5.51 -1.98 -24.22
C GLY A 198 4.74 -2.56 -25.41
N SER A 199 4.98 -3.81 -25.78
CA SER A 199 4.20 -4.55 -26.79
C SER A 199 2.84 -4.97 -26.24
N TYR A 200 1.91 -5.43 -27.08
CA TYR A 200 0.66 -5.99 -26.57
C TYR A 200 0.94 -7.22 -25.69
N ASN A 201 0.27 -7.35 -24.55
CA ASN A 201 0.41 -8.57 -23.74
C ASN A 201 -0.30 -9.76 -24.41
N ARG A 202 0.01 -10.97 -23.92
CA ARG A 202 -0.52 -12.23 -24.44
C ARG A 202 -2.04 -12.19 -24.67
N ARG A 203 -2.79 -11.68 -23.69
CA ARG A 203 -4.25 -11.63 -23.79
C ARG A 203 -4.71 -10.68 -24.89
N CYS A 204 -4.10 -9.51 -25.00
CA CYS A 204 -4.46 -8.52 -26.01
C CYS A 204 -4.11 -9.00 -27.42
N ILE A 205 -2.89 -9.54 -27.63
CA ILE A 205 -2.47 -10.02 -28.96
C ILE A 205 -3.29 -11.23 -29.44
N MET A 206 -3.72 -12.11 -28.53
CA MET A 206 -4.62 -13.22 -28.86
C MET A 206 -6.01 -12.75 -29.26
N ARG A 207 -6.58 -11.76 -28.55
CA ARG A 207 -7.85 -11.14 -28.94
C ARG A 207 -7.74 -10.49 -30.33
N MET A 208 -6.63 -9.80 -30.59
CA MET A 208 -6.37 -9.21 -31.91
C MET A 208 -6.23 -10.28 -33.01
N LEU A 209 -5.67 -11.44 -32.69
CA LEU A 209 -5.62 -12.56 -33.64
C LEU A 209 -7.01 -13.04 -34.02
N ASP A 210 -7.91 -13.23 -33.06
CA ASP A 210 -9.30 -13.61 -33.36
C ASP A 210 -10.01 -12.56 -34.22
N ASP A 211 -9.81 -11.27 -33.92
CA ASP A 211 -10.37 -10.15 -34.69
C ASP A 211 -9.84 -10.10 -36.13
N GLU A 212 -8.54 -10.34 -36.33
CA GLU A 212 -7.91 -10.35 -37.65
C GLU A 212 -8.27 -11.60 -38.47
N ILE A 213 -8.44 -12.77 -37.84
CA ILE A 213 -8.97 -13.98 -38.51
C ILE A 213 -10.37 -13.68 -39.04
N ALA A 214 -11.26 -13.17 -38.19
CA ALA A 214 -12.61 -12.83 -38.59
C ALA A 214 -12.65 -11.76 -39.70
N ARG A 215 -11.68 -10.84 -39.70
CA ARG A 215 -11.53 -9.84 -40.77
C ARG A 215 -11.08 -10.50 -42.08
N ALA A 216 -10.04 -11.32 -42.03
CA ALA A 216 -9.46 -12.01 -43.19
C ALA A 216 -10.49 -12.90 -43.89
N ASP A 217 -11.29 -13.65 -43.13
CA ASP A 217 -12.37 -14.50 -43.65
C ASP A 217 -13.44 -13.69 -44.39
N ARG A 218 -13.82 -12.50 -43.86
CA ARG A 218 -14.82 -11.64 -44.51
C ARG A 218 -14.32 -10.96 -45.79
N SER A 219 -13.06 -10.54 -45.80
CA SER A 219 -12.48 -9.81 -46.94
C SER A 219 -11.78 -10.71 -47.96
N ALA A 220 -11.67 -12.02 -47.68
CA ALA A 220 -10.84 -12.97 -48.43
C ALA A 220 -9.39 -12.43 -48.62
N ALA A 221 -8.87 -11.76 -47.59
CA ALA A 221 -7.55 -11.14 -47.63
C ALA A 221 -6.51 -12.05 -46.96
N PRO A 222 -5.26 -12.08 -47.44
CA PRO A 222 -4.23 -12.92 -46.83
C PRO A 222 -3.88 -12.41 -45.43
N LEU A 223 -3.77 -13.33 -44.48
CA LEU A 223 -3.28 -13.07 -43.12
C LEU A 223 -2.14 -14.04 -42.85
N SER A 224 -0.99 -13.52 -42.42
CA SER A 224 0.12 -14.34 -41.95
C SER A 224 0.39 -14.10 -40.47
N LEU A 225 0.84 -15.14 -39.79
CA LEU A 225 1.22 -15.12 -38.38
C LEU A 225 2.67 -15.60 -38.25
N ALA A 226 3.45 -14.92 -37.41
CA ALA A 226 4.77 -15.35 -37.01
C ALA A 226 4.83 -15.53 -35.49
N LEU A 227 5.32 -16.70 -35.05
CA LEU A 227 5.74 -16.93 -33.68
C LEU A 227 7.26 -16.81 -33.62
N ILE A 228 7.75 -15.86 -32.82
CA ILE A 228 9.15 -15.46 -32.73
C ILE A 228 9.67 -15.82 -31.35
N ASP A 229 10.90 -16.30 -31.27
CA ASP A 229 11.57 -16.63 -30.01
C ASP A 229 13.03 -16.18 -30.05
N LEU A 230 13.51 -15.61 -28.94
CA LEU A 230 14.91 -15.22 -28.79
C LEU A 230 15.79 -16.43 -28.50
N ASP A 231 16.74 -16.68 -29.39
CA ASP A 231 17.60 -17.84 -29.28
C ASP A 231 18.49 -17.79 -28.03
N TRP A 232 18.51 -18.89 -27.29
CA TRP A 232 19.36 -19.06 -26.11
C TRP A 232 19.12 -18.02 -24.99
N PHE A 233 17.94 -17.41 -24.92
CA PHE A 233 17.66 -16.36 -23.94
C PHE A 233 17.86 -16.80 -22.48
N LYS A 234 17.54 -18.05 -22.15
CA LYS A 234 17.90 -18.63 -20.84
C LYS A 234 19.42 -18.53 -20.54
N ARG A 235 20.29 -18.79 -21.52
CA ARG A 235 21.75 -18.69 -21.34
C ARG A 235 22.19 -17.24 -21.15
N ILE A 236 21.51 -16.28 -21.76
CA ILE A 236 21.73 -14.84 -21.52
C ILE A 236 21.43 -14.52 -20.06
N ASN A 237 20.25 -14.93 -19.55
CA ASN A 237 19.90 -14.74 -18.14
C ASN A 237 20.88 -15.41 -17.18
N ASP A 238 21.28 -16.64 -17.47
CA ASP A 238 22.20 -17.41 -16.62
C ASP A 238 23.62 -16.79 -16.61
N SER A 239 24.05 -16.16 -17.71
CA SER A 239 25.40 -15.60 -17.86
C SER A 239 25.53 -14.15 -17.42
N PHE A 240 24.47 -13.34 -17.61
CA PHE A 240 24.50 -11.89 -17.42
C PHE A 240 23.46 -11.37 -16.43
N GLY A 241 22.64 -12.26 -15.85
CA GLY A 241 21.59 -11.94 -14.90
C GLY A 241 20.29 -11.46 -15.55
N HIS A 242 19.18 -11.62 -14.81
CA HIS A 242 17.84 -11.20 -15.24
C HIS A 242 17.73 -9.73 -15.68
N PRO A 243 18.36 -8.74 -15.01
CA PRO A 243 18.28 -7.34 -15.46
C PRO A 243 18.79 -7.13 -16.89
N THR A 244 19.83 -7.88 -17.29
CA THR A 244 20.38 -7.80 -18.65
C THR A 244 19.46 -8.47 -19.66
N GLY A 245 18.83 -9.61 -19.31
CA GLY A 245 17.80 -10.22 -20.14
C GLY A 245 16.60 -9.33 -20.36
N ASP A 246 16.19 -8.57 -19.34
CA ASP A 246 15.09 -7.60 -19.44
C ASP A 246 15.41 -6.47 -20.44
N GLU A 247 16.64 -5.95 -20.45
CA GLU A 247 17.10 -4.98 -21.44
C GLU A 247 17.17 -5.55 -22.86
N VAL A 248 17.54 -6.84 -23.00
CA VAL A 248 17.49 -7.55 -24.28
C VAL A 248 16.05 -7.61 -24.82
N LEU A 249 15.08 -8.01 -23.98
CA LEU A 249 13.67 -8.07 -24.37
C LEU A 249 13.12 -6.69 -24.77
N ARG A 250 13.47 -5.65 -24.01
CA ARG A 250 13.05 -4.28 -24.30
C ARG A 250 13.61 -3.79 -25.64
N THR A 251 14.90 -3.98 -25.84
CA THR A 251 15.60 -3.56 -27.07
C THR A 251 15.10 -4.30 -28.28
N PHE A 252 14.87 -5.61 -28.14
CA PHE A 252 14.24 -6.43 -29.18
C PHE A 252 12.86 -5.88 -29.55
N ALA A 253 11.98 -5.67 -28.57
CA ALA A 253 10.63 -5.18 -28.83
C ALA A 253 10.62 -3.80 -29.51
N ILE A 254 11.46 -2.86 -29.07
CA ILE A 254 11.62 -1.54 -29.70
C ILE A 254 12.09 -1.69 -31.15
N THR A 255 13.06 -2.57 -31.39
CA THR A 255 13.61 -2.83 -32.72
C THR A 255 12.56 -3.38 -33.67
N ILE A 256 11.76 -4.34 -33.23
CA ILE A 256 10.65 -4.87 -34.04
C ILE A 256 9.62 -3.77 -34.30
N PHE A 257 9.20 -3.03 -33.27
CA PHE A 257 8.20 -1.97 -33.41
C PHE A 257 8.61 -0.87 -34.40
N ALA A 258 9.91 -0.54 -34.46
CA ALA A 258 10.45 0.44 -35.40
C ALA A 258 10.51 -0.05 -36.86
N ASN A 259 10.41 -1.36 -37.10
CA ASN A 259 10.60 -1.98 -38.41
C ASN A 259 9.35 -2.68 -38.98
N ILE A 260 8.24 -2.70 -38.23
CA ILE A 260 6.94 -3.20 -38.70
C ILE A 260 6.03 -2.05 -39.14
N ARG A 261 4.96 -2.37 -39.88
CA ARG A 261 3.98 -1.38 -40.34
C ARG A 261 3.03 -1.03 -39.19
N SER A 262 2.40 0.15 -39.27
CA SER A 262 1.48 0.63 -38.23
C SER A 262 0.22 -0.24 -38.02
N PHE A 263 -0.13 -1.06 -39.01
CA PHE A 263 -1.28 -1.98 -38.94
C PHE A 263 -0.87 -3.42 -38.59
N ASP A 264 0.42 -3.73 -38.53
CA ASP A 264 0.91 -5.00 -38.02
C ASP A 264 0.70 -5.04 -36.49
N ARG A 265 0.40 -6.21 -35.93
CA ARG A 265 0.17 -6.34 -34.49
C ARG A 265 1.29 -7.14 -33.86
N PHE A 266 1.97 -6.56 -32.90
CA PHE A 266 3.10 -7.18 -32.20
C PHE A 266 2.83 -7.26 -30.70
N GLY A 267 2.99 -8.45 -30.14
CA GLY A 267 2.76 -8.67 -28.72
C GLY A 267 3.58 -9.80 -28.12
N ARG A 268 3.89 -9.69 -26.83
CA ARG A 268 4.59 -10.70 -26.06
C ARG A 268 3.64 -11.83 -25.69
N TYR A 269 3.93 -13.03 -26.21
CA TYR A 269 3.11 -14.23 -26.01
C TYR A 269 3.57 -15.05 -24.80
N GLY A 270 4.88 -15.10 -24.57
CA GLY A 270 5.51 -15.86 -23.49
C GLY A 270 6.68 -15.09 -22.85
N GLY A 271 7.54 -15.79 -22.11
CA GLY A 271 8.70 -15.18 -21.46
C GLY A 271 9.65 -14.52 -22.47
N GLU A 272 10.07 -15.29 -23.48
CA GLU A 272 10.96 -14.85 -24.57
C GLU A 272 10.31 -14.97 -25.95
N GLU A 273 9.00 -15.24 -25.97
CA GLU A 273 8.21 -15.52 -27.17
C GLU A 273 7.30 -14.34 -27.52
N PHE A 274 7.24 -14.01 -28.81
CA PHE A 274 6.46 -12.91 -29.35
C PHE A 274 5.62 -13.37 -30.53
N LEU A 275 4.42 -12.80 -30.66
CA LEU A 275 3.55 -12.95 -31.81
C LEU A 275 3.57 -11.69 -32.66
N LEU A 276 3.66 -11.91 -33.97
CA LEU A 276 3.52 -10.87 -34.98
C LEU A 276 2.43 -11.26 -35.97
N LEU A 277 1.37 -10.47 -36.02
CA LEU A 277 0.24 -10.62 -36.93
C LEU A 277 0.44 -9.67 -38.12
N LEU A 278 0.29 -10.20 -39.33
CA LEU A 278 0.56 -9.52 -40.59
C LEU A 278 -0.69 -9.53 -41.49
N PRO A 279 -1.63 -8.60 -41.27
CA PRO A 279 -2.79 -8.45 -42.13
C PRO A 279 -2.40 -8.10 -43.56
N ASN A 280 -3.18 -8.55 -44.53
CA ASN A 280 -2.95 -8.33 -45.97
C ASN A 280 -1.54 -8.74 -46.44
N THR A 281 -0.99 -9.81 -45.87
CA THR A 281 0.38 -10.26 -46.15
C THR A 281 0.39 -11.75 -46.43
N SER A 282 0.92 -12.12 -47.60
CA SER A 282 1.12 -13.53 -47.97
C SER A 282 2.27 -14.18 -47.19
N ARG A 283 2.31 -15.52 -47.14
CA ARG A 283 3.37 -16.27 -46.44
C ARG A 283 4.78 -15.88 -46.89
N ASP A 284 4.97 -15.70 -48.19
CA ASP A 284 6.30 -15.42 -48.78
C ASP A 284 6.74 -13.99 -48.47
N GLU A 285 5.81 -13.04 -48.45
CA GLU A 285 6.08 -11.66 -48.01
C GLU A 285 6.39 -11.61 -46.51
N ALA A 286 5.62 -12.34 -45.70
CA ALA A 286 5.87 -12.48 -44.27
C ALA A 286 7.25 -13.07 -44.00
N HIS A 287 7.62 -14.15 -44.70
CA HIS A 287 8.93 -14.78 -44.56
C HIS A 287 10.07 -13.79 -44.86
N LYS A 288 10.01 -13.06 -45.98
CA LYS A 288 11.01 -12.05 -46.33
C LYS A 288 11.10 -10.93 -45.30
N MET A 289 9.97 -10.49 -44.77
CA MET A 289 9.94 -9.46 -43.74
C MET A 289 10.56 -9.94 -42.43
N LEU A 290 10.21 -11.15 -42.00
CA LEU A 290 10.76 -11.75 -40.78
C LEU A 290 12.27 -12.02 -40.91
N ASP A 291 12.74 -12.43 -42.09
CA ASP A 291 14.17 -12.66 -42.33
C ASP A 291 14.95 -11.34 -42.28
N ARG A 292 14.40 -10.25 -42.82
CA ARG A 292 14.96 -8.92 -42.62
C ARG A 292 15.00 -8.51 -41.13
N LEU A 293 13.93 -8.78 -40.37
CA LEU A 293 13.91 -8.47 -38.93
C LEU A 293 14.96 -9.29 -38.16
N ARG A 294 15.16 -10.55 -38.56
CA ARG A 294 16.21 -11.43 -38.03
C ARG A 294 17.59 -10.86 -38.25
N GLU A 295 17.91 -10.44 -39.47
CA GLU A 295 19.19 -9.79 -39.81
C GLU A 295 19.41 -8.53 -38.97
N ILE A 296 18.40 -7.66 -38.87
CA ILE A 296 18.48 -6.44 -38.05
C ILE A 296 18.83 -6.79 -36.60
N VAL A 297 18.17 -7.78 -36.00
CA VAL A 297 18.40 -8.19 -34.61
C VAL A 297 19.79 -8.80 -34.43
N GLU A 298 20.26 -9.60 -35.39
CA GLU A 298 21.60 -10.20 -35.38
C GLU A 298 22.70 -9.12 -35.49
N GLU A 299 22.48 -8.08 -36.29
CA GLU A 299 23.43 -6.99 -36.54
C GLU A 299 23.44 -5.89 -35.47
N LEU A 300 22.48 -5.90 -34.54
CA LEU A 300 22.46 -4.94 -33.43
C LEU A 300 23.72 -5.06 -32.56
N ASP A 301 24.23 -3.90 -32.11
CA ASP A 301 25.36 -3.87 -31.17
C ASP A 301 24.89 -4.20 -29.74
N TRP A 302 24.79 -5.49 -29.45
CA TRP A 302 24.49 -6.01 -28.11
C TRP A 302 25.64 -5.81 -27.12
N THR A 303 26.83 -5.40 -27.57
CA THR A 303 27.99 -5.21 -26.68
C THR A 303 27.82 -4.03 -25.73
N ALA A 304 26.89 -3.12 -26.05
CA ALA A 304 26.45 -2.05 -25.16
C ALA A 304 25.88 -2.56 -23.82
N PHE A 305 25.29 -3.77 -23.80
CA PHE A 305 24.79 -4.39 -22.57
C PHE A 305 25.85 -5.25 -21.87
N SER A 306 26.62 -6.03 -22.64
CA SER A 306 27.74 -6.80 -22.12
C SER A 306 28.75 -7.14 -23.22
N PRO A 307 30.07 -7.07 -22.97
CA PRO A 307 31.09 -7.41 -23.95
C PRO A 307 30.89 -8.80 -24.57
N GLY A 308 30.89 -8.87 -25.91
CA GLY A 308 30.77 -10.11 -26.66
C GLY A 308 29.37 -10.74 -26.69
N MET A 309 28.35 -10.06 -26.16
CA MET A 309 26.97 -10.51 -26.26
C MET A 309 26.51 -10.56 -27.72
N ARG A 310 25.76 -11.61 -28.06
CA ARG A 310 25.07 -11.77 -29.34
C ARG A 310 23.69 -12.31 -29.09
N VAL A 311 22.69 -11.73 -29.74
CA VAL A 311 21.30 -12.15 -29.66
C VAL A 311 20.81 -12.40 -31.07
N THR A 312 20.22 -13.57 -31.29
CA THR A 312 19.57 -13.93 -32.55
C THR A 312 18.13 -14.35 -32.25
N LEU A 313 17.31 -14.45 -33.29
CA LEU A 313 15.94 -14.93 -33.18
C LEU A 313 15.69 -16.08 -34.16
N SER A 314 14.79 -16.96 -33.77
CA SER A 314 14.17 -17.92 -34.67
C SER A 314 12.68 -17.62 -34.78
N ALA A 315 12.08 -17.82 -35.95
CA ALA A 315 10.64 -17.66 -36.11
C ALA A 315 10.00 -18.74 -36.98
N GLY A 316 8.77 -19.10 -36.62
CA GLY A 316 7.88 -19.91 -37.43
C GLY A 316 6.80 -19.05 -38.07
N VAL A 317 6.75 -19.01 -39.40
CA VAL A 317 5.79 -18.22 -40.17
C VAL A 317 4.76 -19.14 -40.82
N THR A 318 3.50 -18.74 -40.79
CA THR A 318 2.43 -19.50 -41.43
C THR A 318 1.38 -18.55 -42.00
N ALA A 319 0.79 -18.91 -43.14
CA ALA A 319 -0.38 -18.22 -43.66
C ALA A 319 -1.65 -18.89 -43.15
N MET A 320 -2.63 -18.06 -42.78
CA MET A 320 -3.94 -18.49 -42.33
C MET A 320 -4.65 -19.27 -43.44
N ALA A 321 -5.18 -20.45 -43.11
CA ALA A 321 -6.09 -21.17 -44.00
C ALA A 321 -7.54 -20.68 -43.81
N PRO A 322 -8.41 -20.81 -44.82
CA PRO A 322 -9.82 -20.43 -44.68
C PRO A 322 -10.52 -21.20 -43.55
N ASN A 323 -11.28 -20.48 -42.69
CA ASN A 323 -11.99 -21.04 -41.53
C ASN A 323 -11.09 -21.75 -40.49
N GLU A 324 -9.80 -21.43 -40.44
CA GLU A 324 -8.88 -21.99 -39.46
C GLU A 324 -8.96 -21.21 -38.13
N THR A 325 -8.82 -21.90 -36.99
CA THR A 325 -8.90 -21.27 -35.66
C THR A 325 -7.55 -20.71 -35.23
N ALA A 326 -7.55 -19.76 -34.28
CA ALA A 326 -6.34 -19.21 -33.67
C ALA A 326 -5.41 -20.30 -33.11
N GLU A 327 -5.99 -21.31 -32.45
CA GLU A 327 -5.23 -22.44 -31.89
C GLU A 327 -4.55 -23.29 -32.97
N ALA A 328 -5.23 -23.55 -34.08
CA ALA A 328 -4.70 -24.37 -35.17
C ALA A 328 -3.55 -23.66 -35.91
N VAL A 329 -3.71 -22.37 -36.20
CA VAL A 329 -2.66 -21.58 -36.86
C VAL A 329 -1.44 -21.39 -35.95
N LEU A 330 -1.65 -21.18 -34.65
CA LEU A 330 -0.56 -21.11 -33.67
C LEU A 330 0.21 -22.43 -33.58
N ALA A 331 -0.48 -23.56 -33.56
CA ALA A 331 0.17 -24.88 -33.53
C ALA A 331 1.02 -25.13 -34.79
N ARG A 332 0.65 -24.57 -35.95
CA ARG A 332 1.47 -24.63 -37.18
C ARG A 332 2.69 -23.73 -37.09
N ALA A 333 2.51 -22.50 -36.61
CA ALA A 333 3.62 -21.58 -36.40
C ALA A 333 4.63 -22.12 -35.38
N ASP A 334 4.17 -22.76 -34.31
CA ASP A 334 5.01 -23.44 -33.31
C ASP A 334 5.82 -24.58 -33.92
N ARG A 335 5.20 -25.45 -34.75
CA ARG A 335 5.94 -26.49 -35.47
C ARG A 335 7.01 -25.93 -36.42
N ALA A 336 6.70 -24.82 -37.10
CA ALA A 336 7.68 -24.15 -37.94
C ALA A 336 8.83 -23.58 -37.09
N LEU A 337 8.53 -22.89 -35.99
CA LEU A 337 9.53 -22.36 -35.07
C LEU A 337 10.44 -23.47 -34.52
N TYR A 338 9.85 -24.60 -34.13
CA TYR A 338 10.57 -25.77 -33.67
C TYR A 338 11.56 -26.28 -34.73
N ALA A 339 11.13 -26.38 -35.99
CA ALA A 339 12.00 -26.76 -37.10
C ALA A 339 13.16 -25.77 -37.32
N ALA A 340 12.91 -24.46 -37.21
CA ALA A 340 13.97 -23.45 -37.28
C ALA A 340 15.01 -23.60 -36.15
N LYS A 341 14.55 -23.92 -34.93
CA LYS A 341 15.43 -24.15 -33.78
C LYS A 341 16.27 -25.44 -33.92
N GLU A 342 15.70 -26.50 -34.49
CA GLU A 342 16.43 -27.74 -34.78
C GLU A 342 17.45 -27.58 -35.91
N ASP A 343 17.13 -26.78 -36.94
CA ASP A 343 18.02 -26.50 -38.08
C ASP A 343 19.12 -25.47 -37.76
N GLY A 344 19.49 -25.33 -36.49
CA GLY A 344 20.63 -24.51 -36.07
C GLY A 344 20.31 -23.10 -35.59
N ARG A 345 19.02 -22.75 -35.41
CA ARG A 345 18.56 -21.42 -34.92
C ARG A 345 18.96 -20.27 -35.86
N ASN A 346 18.66 -19.02 -35.46
CA ASN A 346 18.87 -17.84 -36.29
C ASN A 346 18.28 -18.01 -37.70
N LYS A 347 17.05 -18.51 -37.78
CA LYS A 347 16.38 -18.89 -39.04
C LYS A 347 14.89 -18.67 -38.98
N ILE A 348 14.31 -18.46 -40.17
CA ILE A 348 12.86 -18.39 -40.37
C ILE A 348 12.40 -19.65 -41.09
N ALA A 349 11.50 -20.42 -40.48
CA ALA A 349 10.86 -21.57 -41.12
C ALA A 349 9.41 -21.23 -41.48
N THR A 350 8.87 -21.90 -42.49
CA THR A 350 7.49 -21.68 -42.95
C THR A 350 6.69 -22.97 -43.01
N THR A 351 5.36 -22.89 -42.92
CA THR A 351 4.42 -24.01 -43.12
C THR A 351 3.40 -23.74 -44.20
#